data_AF-A0A1Y5MJW6-F1
#
_entry.id   AF-A0A1Y5MJW6-F1
#
_cell.length_a   1.000
_cell.length_b   1.000
_cell.length_c   1.000
_cell.angle_alpha   90.00
_cell.angle_beta   90.00
_cell.angle_gamma   90.00
#
_symmetry.space_group_name_H-M   'P 1'
#
loop_
_entity.id
_entity.type
_entity.pdbx_description
1 polymer ?
#
loop_
_entity_poly.entity_id
_entity_poly.type
_entity_poly.pdbx_seq_one_letter_code
_entity_poly.pdbx_strand_id
1 'polypeptide(L)'
;MAYAYEKRVPIKEDIYCDFYIPKGKIYIEFWGYEDDEAYIKRKEQKIELYKKYNLNLIEIDNGTISNLDDYLPKRILKFGVSLNL
;
A
#
# COMPACT_ATOMS: atom_id res chain seq x y z
N MET A 1 -7.99 -7.46 15.27
CA MET A 1 -7.21 -6.74 14.24
C MET A 1 -7.21 -7.61 12.98
N ALA A 2 -8.08 -7.32 12.01
CA ALA A 2 -8.16 -8.11 10.78
C ALA A 2 -7.16 -7.54 9.77
N TYR A 3 -5.93 -8.04 9.80
CA TYR A 3 -4.96 -7.84 8.72
C TYR A 3 -5.31 -8.86 7.64
N ALA A 4 -6.00 -8.43 6.58
CA ALA A 4 -6.19 -9.29 5.41
C ALA A 4 -4.89 -9.25 4.60
N TYR A 5 -4.15 -10.36 4.64
CA TYR A 5 -3.06 -10.64 3.71
C TYR A 5 -3.66 -10.87 2.31
N GLU A 6 -3.06 -10.31 1.26
CA GLU A 6 -3.53 -10.41 -0.14
C GLU A 6 -5.00 -10.03 -0.32
N LYS A 7 -5.38 -8.81 0.09
CA LYS A 7 -6.74 -8.34 -0.16
C LYS A 7 -6.88 -7.91 -1.63
N ARG A 8 -7.85 -8.49 -2.33
CA ARG A 8 -8.25 -8.01 -3.66
C ARG A 8 -8.68 -6.54 -3.60
N VAL A 9 -8.08 -5.71 -4.44
CA VAL A 9 -8.46 -4.31 -4.59
C VAL A 9 -9.81 -4.25 -5.31
N PRO A 10 -10.78 -3.45 -4.86
CA PRO A 10 -12.14 -3.42 -5.41
C PRO A 10 -12.21 -2.62 -6.73
N ILE A 11 -11.42 -3.03 -7.72
CA ILE A 11 -11.36 -2.47 -9.07
C ILE A 11 -11.58 -3.57 -10.12
N LYS A 12 -11.63 -3.18 -11.40
CA LYS A 12 -11.89 -4.12 -12.50
C LYS A 12 -10.70 -5.07 -12.71
N GLU A 13 -9.51 -4.51 -12.63
CA GLU A 13 -8.24 -5.21 -12.78
C GLU A 13 -8.00 -6.17 -11.61
N ASP A 14 -7.46 -7.34 -11.89
CA ASP A 14 -7.23 -8.38 -10.88
C ASP A 14 -5.90 -8.13 -10.17
N ILE A 15 -5.93 -7.23 -9.18
CA ILE A 15 -4.77 -6.88 -8.34
C ILE A 15 -5.08 -7.06 -6.85
N TYR A 16 -4.04 -7.38 -6.09
CA TYR A 16 -4.09 -7.64 -4.65
C TYR A 16 -3.07 -6.76 -3.97
N CYS A 17 -3.43 -6.12 -2.86
CA CYS A 17 -2.46 -5.38 -2.03
C CYS A 17 -1.81 -6.29 -1.00
N ASP A 18 -0.58 -5.97 -0.60
CA ASP A 18 0.12 -6.75 0.44
C ASP A 18 -0.60 -6.66 1.79
N PHE A 19 -1.05 -5.45 2.18
CA PHE A 19 -1.83 -5.24 3.39
C PHE A 19 -2.97 -4.23 3.16
N TYR A 20 -4.04 -4.42 3.92
CA TYR A 20 -5.19 -3.52 3.91
C TYR A 20 -5.60 -3.08 5.31
N ILE A 21 -5.79 -1.78 5.47
CA ILE A 21 -6.37 -1.18 6.68
C ILE A 21 -7.82 -0.77 6.36
N PRO A 22 -8.83 -1.47 6.91
CA PRO A 22 -10.23 -1.13 6.68
C PRO A 22 -10.59 0.28 7.09
N LYS A 23 -10.04 0.74 8.23
CA LYS A 23 -10.20 2.11 8.70
C LYS A 23 -9.47 3.05 7.73
N GLY A 24 -10.22 3.83 6.97
CA GLY A 24 -9.71 4.71 5.92
C GLY A 24 -9.50 4.06 4.57
N LYS A 25 -9.86 2.77 4.39
CA LYS A 25 -9.74 2.05 3.10
C LYS A 25 -8.33 2.20 2.50
N ILE A 26 -7.31 1.95 3.31
CA ILE A 26 -5.90 2.18 2.95
C ILE A 26 -5.29 0.85 2.47
N TYR A 27 -4.68 0.87 1.30
CA TYR A 27 -3.93 -0.22 0.69
C TYR A 27 -2.45 0.05 0.89
N ILE A 28 -1.70 -0.97 1.30
CA ILE A 28 -0.26 -0.87 1.54
C ILE A 28 0.45 -1.84 0.61
N GLU A 29 1.50 -1.35 -0.03
CA GLU A 29 2.37 -2.10 -0.93
C GLU A 29 3.82 -2.03 -0.44
N PHE A 30 4.52 -3.16 -0.50
CA PHE A 30 5.94 -3.27 -0.19
C PHE A 30 6.76 -3.49 -1.47
N TRP A 31 7.64 -2.55 -1.75
CA TRP A 31 8.53 -2.53 -2.90
C TRP A 31 9.95 -2.94 -2.49
N GLY A 32 10.16 -4.24 -2.26
CA GLY A 32 11.45 -4.76 -1.77
C GLY A 32 12.48 -5.12 -2.84
N TYR A 33 12.08 -5.19 -4.11
CA TYR A 33 12.93 -5.62 -5.22
C TYR A 33 13.10 -4.47 -6.22
N GLU A 34 14.34 -4.10 -6.58
CA GLU A 34 14.60 -2.93 -7.42
C GLU A 34 15.36 -3.26 -8.72
N ASP A 35 15.92 -4.46 -8.87
CA ASP A 35 16.82 -4.81 -9.97
C ASP A 35 16.15 -5.61 -11.11
N ASP A 36 14.81 -5.72 -11.12
CA ASP A 36 14.06 -6.46 -12.14
C ASP A 36 13.13 -5.50 -12.92
N GLU A 37 13.38 -5.33 -14.22
CA GLU A 37 12.56 -4.48 -15.11
C GLU A 37 11.08 -4.89 -15.14
N ALA A 38 10.78 -6.19 -15.09
CA ALA A 38 9.41 -6.69 -15.06
C ALA A 38 8.74 -6.37 -13.71
N TYR A 39 9.52 -6.38 -12.63
CA TYR A 39 9.04 -5.92 -11.33
C TYR A 39 8.75 -4.42 -11.33
N ILE A 40 9.68 -3.59 -11.84
CA ILE A 40 9.50 -2.13 -11.95
C ILE A 40 8.25 -1.80 -12.75
N LYS A 41 8.06 -2.42 -13.93
CA LYS A 41 6.86 -2.22 -14.76
C LYS A 41 5.57 -2.58 -14.03
N ARG A 42 5.55 -3.68 -13.27
CA ARG A 42 4.39 -4.07 -12.46
C ARG A 42 4.11 -3.07 -11.34
N LYS A 43 5.14 -2.59 -10.65
CA LYS A 43 5.03 -1.54 -9.62
C LYS A 43 4.40 -0.28 -10.21
N GLU A 44 4.93 0.21 -11.33
CA GLU A 44 4.41 1.41 -12.02
C GLU A 44 2.94 1.24 -12.41
N GLN A 45 2.59 0.13 -13.07
CA GLN A 45 1.20 -0.20 -13.43
C GLN A 45 0.28 -0.21 -12.22
N LYS A 46 0.71 -0.79 -11.11
CA LYS A 46 -0.10 -0.89 -9.89
C LYS A 46 -0.32 0.48 -9.25
N ILE A 47 0.72 1.32 -9.19
CA ILE A 47 0.63 2.71 -8.72
C ILE A 47 -0.32 3.53 -9.60
N GLU A 48 -0.25 3.36 -10.93
CA GLU A 48 -1.17 4.02 -11.86
C GLU A 48 -2.63 3.62 -11.63
N LEU A 49 -2.90 2.34 -11.37
CA LEU A 49 -4.25 1.86 -11.04
C LEU A 49 -4.76 2.49 -9.74
N TYR A 50 -3.96 2.53 -8.67
CA TYR A 50 -4.36 3.19 -7.42
C TYR A 50 -4.70 4.67 -7.63
N LYS A 51 -3.91 5.38 -8.43
CA LYS A 51 -4.18 6.78 -8.79
C LYS A 51 -5.45 6.93 -9.63
N LYS A 52 -5.60 6.13 -10.69
CA LYS A 52 -6.76 6.12 -11.60
C LYS A 52 -8.08 5.93 -10.85
N TYR A 53 -8.10 5.04 -9.85
CA TYR A 53 -9.29 4.74 -9.05
C TYR A 53 -9.40 5.59 -7.77
N ASN A 54 -8.51 6.56 -7.56
CA ASN A 54 -8.47 7.46 -6.40
C ASN A 54 -8.49 6.69 -5.06
N LEU A 55 -7.62 5.69 -4.94
CA LEU A 55 -7.50 4.82 -3.78
C LEU A 55 -6.38 5.30 -2.85
N ASN A 56 -6.57 5.12 -1.54
CA ASN A 56 -5.58 5.49 -0.54
C ASN A 56 -4.43 4.47 -0.54
N LEU A 57 -3.30 4.82 -1.13
CA LEU A 57 -2.11 3.98 -1.22
C LEU A 57 -1.02 4.46 -0.23
N ILE A 58 -0.42 3.52 0.50
CA ILE A 58 0.86 3.71 1.19
C ILE A 58 1.88 2.78 0.56
N GLU A 59 3.01 3.36 0.15
CA GLU A 59 4.15 2.62 -0.39
C GLU A 59 5.21 2.49 0.70
N ILE A 60 5.76 1.29 0.86
CA ILE A 60 6.89 0.94 1.72
C ILE A 60 7.99 0.40 0.81
N ASP A 61 9.23 0.82 1.02
CA ASP A 61 10.42 0.26 0.37
C ASP A 61 11.43 -0.23 1.43
N ASN A 62 12.58 -0.73 0.97
CA ASN A 62 13.65 -1.21 1.84
C ASN A 62 14.19 -0.13 2.80
N GLY A 63 14.15 1.15 2.42
CA GLY A 63 14.54 2.25 3.31
C GLY A 63 13.49 2.47 4.40
N THR A 64 12.23 2.43 4.01
CA THR A 64 11.08 2.77 4.85
C THR A 64 10.74 1.66 5.85
N ILE A 65 10.92 0.40 5.47
CA ILE A 65 10.62 -0.75 6.34
C ILE A 65 11.48 -0.75 7.62
N SER A 66 12.69 -0.19 7.56
CA SER A 66 13.59 -0.06 8.71
C SER A 66 13.07 0.88 9.80
N ASN A 67 12.13 1.78 9.47
CA ASN A 67 11.51 2.72 10.40
C ASN A 67 9.97 2.73 10.28
N LEU A 68 9.39 1.53 10.20
CA LEU A 68 7.97 1.36 9.92
C LEU A 68 7.06 1.98 11.00
N ASP A 69 7.47 1.89 12.26
CA ASP A 69 6.72 2.37 13.42
C ASP A 69 6.54 3.90 13.41
N ASP A 70 7.51 4.66 12.90
CA ASP A 70 7.36 6.10 12.71
C ASP A 70 6.64 6.44 11.40
N TYR A 71 6.91 5.66 10.35
CA TYR A 71 6.46 5.98 9.00
C TYR A 71 4.96 5.74 8.81
N LEU A 72 4.47 4.56 9.20
CA LEU A 72 3.08 4.17 8.97
C LEU A 72 2.08 5.08 9.68
N PRO A 73 2.20 5.38 10.98
CA PRO A 73 1.24 6.26 11.66
C PRO A 73 1.14 7.63 10.98
N LYS A 74 2.28 8.23 10.60
CA LYS A 74 2.32 9.53 9.90
C LYS A 74 1.62 9.48 8.55
N ARG A 75 1.76 8.37 7.80
CA ARG A 75 1.08 8.19 6.51
C ARG A 75 -0.42 7.94 6.67
N ILE A 76 -0.81 7.12 7.65
CA ILE A 76 -2.22 6.80 7.93
C ILE A 76 -2.99 8.04 8.38
N LEU A 77 -2.36 8.91 9.19
CA LEU A 77 -2.94 10.19 9.60
C LEU A 77 -3.28 11.11 8.42
N LYS A 78 -2.51 11.07 7.32
CA LYS A 78 -2.81 11.86 6.11
C LYS A 78 -4.14 11.47 5.45
N PHE A 79 -4.64 10.27 5.70
CA PHE A 79 -5.94 9.80 5.24
C PHE A 79 -7.07 10.08 6.24
N GLY A 80 -6.82 10.93 7.24
CA GLY A 80 -7.81 11.27 8.27
C GLY A 80 -8.07 10.14 9.27
N VAL A 81 -7.17 9.15 9.36
CA VAL A 81 -7.28 8.01 10.25
C VAL A 81 -6.29 8.15 11.38
N SER A 82 -6.78 8.19 12.63
CA SER A 82 -5.96 7.86 13.79
C SER A 82 -6.05 6.36 14.08
N LEU A 83 -4.90 5.69 14.18
CA LEU A 83 -4.82 4.40 14.84
C LEU A 83 -4.55 4.68 16.32
N ASN A 84 -5.52 4.39 17.19
CA ASN A 84 -5.22 4.18 18.60
C ASN A 84 -4.60 2.78 18.66
N LEU A 85 -3.28 2.72 18.59
CA LEU A 85 -2.51 1.52 18.90
C LEU A 85 -2.33 1.42 20.41
#